data_AF-A0A1I8N7X0-F1
#
_entry.id   AF-A0A1I8N7X0-F1
#
_cell.length_a   1.000
_cell.length_b   1.000
_cell.length_c   1.000
_cell.angle_alpha   90.00
_cell.angle_beta   90.00
_cell.angle_gamma   90.00
#
_symmetry.space_group_name_H-M   'P 1'
#
loop_
_entity.id
_entity.type
_entity.pdbx_description
1 polymer ?
#
loop_
_entity_poly.entity_id
_entity_poly.type
_entity_poly.pdbx_seq_one_letter_code
_entity_poly.pdbx_strand_id
1 'polypeptide(L)'
;MWILSVLIVAIASNGALSMNIAPLVERNLANTILKSSRSMESNSPRNVQCFSVYLPQINEATNKYEAAYTQCLDTASNATKAVEDEVAGDRATVTQQAGGICALYQACSQKESSLDFFECYNESAGSAVTTSYDIQTLSKNRWQYVNSRYQVIAYQQQNCTDTCADAYVKETTALYAALDACLAGGGFVTPSTTSAPEPSRPAGIHY
;
A
#
# COMPACT_ATOMS: atom_id res chain seq x y z
N MET A 1 32.43 -23.08 19.63
CA MET A 1 31.06 -23.31 20.12
C MET A 1 30.43 -21.96 20.44
N TRP A 2 29.81 -21.30 19.46
CA TRP A 2 28.97 -20.13 19.67
C TRP A 2 27.71 -20.36 18.83
N ILE A 3 26.59 -20.55 19.51
CA ILE A 3 25.29 -20.81 18.91
C ILE A 3 24.80 -19.47 18.34
N LEU A 4 24.71 -19.39 17.01
CA LEU A 4 24.03 -18.31 16.30
C LEU A 4 22.53 -18.44 16.56
N SER A 5 22.04 -17.73 17.57
CA SER A 5 20.61 -17.46 17.72
C SER A 5 20.19 -16.48 16.63
N VAL A 6 19.75 -17.02 15.48
CA VAL A 6 19.06 -16.25 14.45
C VAL A 6 17.66 -15.94 14.99
N LEU A 7 17.50 -14.73 15.54
CA LEU A 7 16.19 -14.14 15.78
C LEU A 7 15.58 -13.82 14.42
N ILE A 8 14.72 -14.71 13.95
CA ILE A 8 13.78 -14.43 12.85
C ILE A 8 12.80 -13.39 13.42
N VAL A 9 13.09 -12.12 13.19
CA VAL A 9 12.06 -11.08 13.30
C VAL A 9 11.14 -11.30 12.12
N ALA A 10 10.08 -12.08 12.34
CA ALA A 10 8.90 -12.02 11.52
C ALA A 10 8.37 -10.58 11.69
N ILE A 11 8.73 -9.71 10.74
CA ILE A 11 7.98 -8.48 10.54
C ILE A 11 6.61 -8.97 10.11
N ALA A 12 5.70 -9.09 11.08
CA ALA A 12 4.29 -9.01 10.79
C ALA A 12 4.12 -7.63 10.13
N SER A 13 4.15 -7.61 8.80
CA SER A 13 3.54 -6.53 8.05
C SER A 13 2.15 -6.41 8.66
N ASN A 14 1.91 -5.31 9.36
CA ASN A 14 0.57 -4.94 9.74
C ASN A 14 -0.18 -4.76 8.42
N GLY A 15 -0.78 -5.86 7.96
CA GLY A 15 -1.86 -5.84 7.01
C GLY A 15 -2.96 -5.08 7.72
N ALA A 16 -2.91 -3.75 7.58
CA ALA A 16 -4.01 -2.87 7.87
C ALA A 16 -5.23 -3.53 7.23
N LEU A 17 -6.19 -3.89 8.08
CA LEU A 17 -7.52 -4.42 7.79
C LEU A 17 -7.81 -4.48 6.29
N SER A 18 -7.33 -5.52 5.62
CA SER A 18 -7.88 -5.91 4.34
C SER A 18 -9.30 -6.33 4.67
N MET A 19 -10.27 -5.43 4.50
CA MET A 19 -11.65 -5.85 4.40
C MET A 19 -11.68 -6.84 3.25
N ASN A 20 -11.72 -8.13 3.59
CA ASN A 20 -11.96 -9.17 2.64
C ASN A 20 -13.42 -8.97 2.22
N ILE A 21 -13.63 -8.36 1.05
CA ILE A 21 -14.97 -8.12 0.46
C ILE A 21 -15.43 -9.37 -0.29
N ALA A 22 -14.51 -10.29 -0.62
CA ALA A 22 -14.78 -11.63 -1.14
C ALA A 22 -16.00 -12.32 -0.45
N PRO A 23 -16.08 -12.42 0.89
CA PRO A 23 -17.22 -13.04 1.56
C PRO A 23 -18.56 -12.32 1.35
N LEU A 24 -18.60 -11.03 1.02
CA LEU A 24 -19.85 -10.32 0.74
C LEU A 24 -20.35 -10.60 -0.68
N VAL A 25 -19.43 -10.55 -1.66
CA VAL A 25 -19.74 -10.83 -3.07
C VAL A 25 -20.12 -12.29 -3.28
N GLU A 26 -19.39 -13.23 -2.68
CA GLU A 26 -19.70 -14.66 -2.75
C GLU A 26 -21.05 -14.99 -2.13
N ARG A 27 -21.42 -14.33 -1.03
CA ARG A 27 -22.74 -14.50 -0.41
C ARG A 27 -23.87 -13.99 -1.30
N ASN A 28 -23.68 -12.86 -1.98
CA ASN A 28 -24.67 -12.32 -2.91
C ASN A 28 -24.87 -13.25 -4.11
N LEU A 29 -23.78 -13.71 -4.72
CA LEU A 29 -23.83 -14.66 -5.84
C LEU A 29 -24.50 -15.98 -5.42
N ALA A 30 -24.08 -16.58 -4.30
CA ALA A 30 -24.65 -17.83 -3.82
C ALA A 30 -26.15 -17.70 -3.51
N ASN A 31 -26.58 -16.61 -2.88
CA ASN A 31 -27.99 -16.35 -2.62
C ASN A 31 -28.80 -16.17 -3.92
N THR A 32 -28.27 -15.48 -4.92
CA THR A 32 -28.94 -15.33 -6.23
C THR A 32 -29.01 -16.66 -6.97
N ILE A 33 -27.95 -17.49 -6.94
CA ILE A 33 -27.97 -18.83 -7.53
C ILE A 33 -28.99 -19.74 -6.82
N LEU A 34 -29.05 -19.71 -5.49
CA LEU A 34 -30.01 -20.51 -4.70
C LEU A 34 -31.47 -20.07 -4.87
N LYS A 35 -31.71 -18.77 -5.08
CA LYS A 35 -33.06 -18.26 -5.40
C LYS A 35 -33.45 -18.62 -6.83
N SER A 36 -32.53 -18.47 -7.78
CA SER A 36 -32.78 -18.81 -9.18
C SER A 36 -32.96 -20.30 -9.38
N SER A 37 -32.23 -21.18 -8.70
CA SER A 37 -32.38 -22.64 -8.84
C SER A 37 -33.78 -23.15 -8.50
N ARG A 38 -34.45 -22.53 -7.52
CA ARG A 38 -35.87 -22.79 -7.20
C ARG A 38 -36.83 -22.29 -8.29
N SER A 39 -36.42 -21.29 -9.06
CA SER A 39 -37.16 -20.77 -10.22
C SER A 39 -36.77 -21.47 -11.54
N MET A 40 -35.64 -22.18 -11.56
CA MET A 40 -35.09 -22.92 -12.72
C MET A 40 -35.75 -24.28 -12.94
N GLU A 41 -36.55 -24.79 -12.00
CA GLU A 41 -37.47 -25.90 -12.28
C GLU A 41 -38.49 -25.52 -13.39
N SER A 42 -38.70 -24.23 -13.64
CA SER A 42 -39.22 -23.74 -14.91
C SER A 42 -38.05 -23.22 -15.77
N ASN A 43 -37.67 -23.95 -16.82
CA ASN A 43 -36.69 -23.50 -17.82
C ASN A 43 -37.25 -22.32 -18.65
N SER A 44 -37.52 -21.18 -18.02
CA SER A 44 -38.03 -19.99 -18.70
C SER A 44 -36.89 -19.35 -19.50
N PRO A 45 -37.03 -19.16 -20.83
CA PRO A 45 -36.05 -18.47 -21.67
C PRO A 45 -35.59 -17.11 -21.11
N ARG A 46 -36.43 -16.49 -20.26
CA ARG A 46 -36.14 -15.25 -19.52
C ARG A 46 -34.95 -15.39 -18.58
N ASN A 47 -34.84 -16.48 -17.82
CA ASN A 47 -33.76 -16.64 -16.84
C ASN A 47 -32.40 -16.68 -17.54
N VAL A 48 -32.30 -17.41 -18.65
CA VAL A 48 -31.10 -17.46 -19.51
C VAL A 48 -30.75 -16.06 -20.02
N GLN A 49 -31.76 -15.29 -20.45
CA GLN A 49 -31.55 -13.93 -20.94
C GLN A 49 -31.07 -12.99 -19.83
N CYS A 50 -31.64 -13.05 -18.62
CA CYS A 50 -31.18 -12.27 -17.46
C CYS A 50 -29.70 -12.55 -17.13
N PHE A 51 -29.30 -13.83 -17.04
CA PHE A 51 -27.91 -14.18 -16.79
C PHE A 51 -26.97 -13.73 -17.92
N SER A 52 -27.39 -13.86 -19.19
CA SER A 52 -26.59 -13.41 -20.34
C SER A 52 -26.33 -11.90 -20.35
N VAL A 53 -27.20 -11.11 -19.73
CA VAL A 53 -27.07 -9.64 -19.66
C VAL A 53 -26.24 -9.21 -18.46
N TYR A 54 -26.50 -9.75 -17.26
CA TYR A 54 -25.88 -9.23 -16.03
C TYR A 54 -24.57 -9.94 -15.65
N LEU A 55 -24.35 -11.21 -16.02
CA LEU A 55 -23.06 -11.87 -15.72
C LEU A 55 -21.87 -11.17 -16.38
N PRO A 56 -21.92 -10.76 -17.66
CA PRO A 56 -20.83 -10.00 -18.26
C PRO A 56 -20.55 -8.67 -17.54
N GLN A 57 -21.60 -7.96 -17.12
CA GLN A 57 -21.45 -6.68 -16.41
C GLN A 57 -20.86 -6.87 -15.00
N ILE A 58 -21.23 -7.94 -14.30
CA ILE A 58 -20.63 -8.28 -13.01
C ILE A 58 -19.13 -8.60 -13.19
N ASN A 59 -18.77 -9.38 -14.20
CA ASN A 59 -17.37 -9.66 -14.53
C ASN A 59 -16.61 -8.38 -14.91
N GLU A 60 -17.22 -7.47 -15.65
CA GLU A 60 -16.64 -6.17 -15.98
C GLU A 60 -16.38 -5.34 -14.72
N ALA A 61 -17.34 -5.27 -13.79
CA ALA A 61 -17.16 -4.59 -12.51
C ALA A 61 -16.01 -5.21 -11.69
N THR A 62 -15.86 -6.54 -11.70
CA THR A 62 -14.73 -7.23 -11.06
C THR A 62 -13.40 -6.87 -11.73
N ASN A 63 -13.31 -6.93 -13.06
CA ASN A 63 -12.08 -6.59 -13.79
C ASN A 63 -11.66 -5.13 -13.55
N LYS A 64 -12.64 -4.21 -13.53
CA LYS A 64 -12.42 -2.79 -13.23
C LYS A 64 -11.90 -2.60 -11.81
N TYR A 65 -12.45 -3.32 -10.84
CA TYR A 65 -11.96 -3.30 -9.47
C TYR A 65 -10.52 -3.82 -9.37
N GLU A 66 -10.21 -4.97 -9.98
CA GLU A 66 -8.86 -5.56 -9.96
C GLU A 66 -7.82 -4.61 -10.58
N ALA A 67 -8.15 -3.99 -11.72
CA ALA A 67 -7.29 -3.02 -12.37
C ALA A 67 -7.05 -1.78 -11.49
N ALA A 68 -8.11 -1.20 -10.93
CA ALA A 68 -8.01 -0.02 -10.06
C ALA A 68 -7.24 -0.32 -8.76
N TYR A 69 -7.50 -1.47 -8.15
CA TYR A 69 -6.80 -1.92 -6.94
C TYR A 69 -5.31 -2.10 -7.22
N THR A 70 -4.95 -2.77 -8.32
CA THR A 70 -3.55 -2.96 -8.73
C THR A 70 -2.87 -1.60 -8.96
N GLN A 71 -3.54 -0.67 -9.63
CA GLN A 71 -3.03 0.68 -9.83
C GLN A 71 -2.76 1.43 -8.51
N CYS A 72 -3.62 1.28 -7.50
CA CYS A 72 -3.36 1.85 -6.16
C CYS A 72 -2.06 1.29 -5.56
N LEU A 73 -1.83 -0.02 -5.67
CA LEU A 73 -0.61 -0.66 -5.16
C LEU A 73 0.64 -0.22 -5.90
N ASP A 74 0.57 -0.15 -7.24
CA ASP A 74 1.70 0.29 -8.07
C ASP A 74 2.07 1.74 -7.79
N THR A 75 1.06 2.60 -7.62
CA THR A 75 1.26 4.01 -7.26
C THR A 75 1.99 4.14 -5.92
N ALA A 76 1.56 3.39 -4.90
CA ALA A 76 2.21 3.38 -3.60
C ALA A 76 3.64 2.83 -3.68
N SER A 77 3.86 1.73 -4.40
CA SER A 77 5.18 1.13 -4.61
C SER A 77 6.14 2.11 -5.29
N ASN A 78 5.68 2.80 -6.34
CA ASN A 78 6.49 3.79 -7.06
C ASN A 78 6.79 5.01 -6.17
N ALA A 79 5.83 5.47 -5.36
CA ALA A 79 6.06 6.55 -4.41
C ALA A 79 7.09 6.16 -3.34
N THR A 80 7.07 4.91 -2.84
CA THR A 80 8.08 4.40 -1.91
C THR A 80 9.47 4.37 -2.55
N LYS A 81 9.58 3.87 -3.80
CA LYS A 81 10.85 3.87 -4.53
C LYS A 81 11.38 5.29 -4.73
N ALA A 82 10.52 6.23 -5.08
CA ALA A 82 10.92 7.63 -5.21
C ALA A 82 11.48 8.20 -3.90
N VAL A 83 10.88 7.88 -2.75
CA VAL A 83 11.42 8.29 -1.43
C VAL A 83 12.79 7.66 -1.17
N GLU A 84 13.00 6.39 -1.53
CA GLU A 84 14.31 5.74 -1.39
C GLU A 84 15.37 6.39 -2.29
N ASP A 85 15.02 6.72 -3.53
CA ASP A 85 15.92 7.39 -4.47
C ASP A 85 16.26 8.81 -3.99
N GLU A 86 15.28 9.54 -3.45
CA GLU A 86 15.45 10.88 -2.87
C GLU A 86 16.51 10.90 -1.75
N VAL A 87 16.56 9.85 -0.90
CA VAL A 87 17.47 9.79 0.26
C VAL A 87 18.73 8.95 0.03
N ALA A 88 18.90 8.36 -1.16
CA ALA A 88 20.03 7.49 -1.47
C ALA A 88 21.39 8.20 -1.29
N GLY A 89 21.48 9.48 -1.68
CA GLY A 89 22.68 10.29 -1.50
C GLY A 89 23.03 10.55 -0.03
N ASP A 90 22.02 10.80 0.81
CA ASP A 90 22.23 10.99 2.24
C ASP A 90 22.68 9.68 2.91
N ARG A 91 22.10 8.54 2.50
CA ARG A 91 22.55 7.21 2.96
C ARG A 91 24.01 6.97 2.60
N ALA A 92 24.41 7.26 1.37
CA ALA A 92 25.80 7.15 0.92
C ALA A 92 26.74 8.05 1.75
N THR A 93 26.30 9.28 2.04
CA THR A 93 27.06 10.24 2.86
C THR A 93 27.30 9.69 4.27
N VAL A 94 26.25 9.19 4.93
CA VAL A 94 26.36 8.57 6.27
C VAL A 94 27.30 7.37 6.23
N THR A 95 27.17 6.49 5.23
CA THR A 95 28.05 5.32 5.07
C THR A 95 29.51 5.74 4.89
N GLN A 96 29.78 6.75 4.06
CA GLN A 96 31.13 7.23 3.82
C GLN A 96 31.75 7.84 5.08
N GLN A 97 31.00 8.70 5.79
CA GLN A 97 31.46 9.34 7.01
C GLN A 97 31.74 8.32 8.13
N ALA A 98 30.82 7.37 8.33
CA ALA A 98 31.01 6.30 9.30
C ALA A 98 32.22 5.43 8.95
N GLY A 99 32.39 5.09 7.67
CA GLY A 99 33.56 4.35 7.17
C GLY A 99 34.86 5.09 7.42
N GLY A 100 34.89 6.42 7.25
CA GLY A 100 36.06 7.26 7.54
C GLY A 100 36.48 7.18 9.01
N ILE A 101 35.52 7.29 9.94
CA ILE A 101 35.80 7.14 11.39
C ILE A 101 36.37 5.74 11.68
N CYS A 102 35.74 4.69 11.13
CA CYS A 102 36.21 3.32 11.31
C CYS A 102 37.65 3.12 10.79
N ALA A 103 37.97 3.69 9.63
CA ALA A 103 39.30 3.60 9.03
C ALA A 103 40.37 4.28 9.89
N LEU A 104 40.07 5.45 10.47
CA LEU A 104 40.98 6.15 11.39
C LEU A 104 41.28 5.29 12.62
N TYR A 105 40.25 4.75 13.27
CA TYR A 105 40.43 3.88 14.43
C TYR A 105 41.14 2.57 14.10
N GLN A 106 40.91 2.02 12.92
CA GLN A 106 41.63 0.85 12.45
C GLN A 106 43.11 1.18 12.19
N ALA A 107 43.44 2.35 11.65
CA ALA A 107 44.82 2.77 11.48
C ALA A 107 45.54 2.95 12.81
N CYS A 108 44.86 3.51 13.83
CA CYS A 108 45.44 3.65 15.17
C CYS A 108 45.70 2.30 15.84
N SER A 109 44.87 1.29 15.60
CA SER A 109 45.06 -0.04 16.21
C SER A 109 46.33 -0.77 15.74
N GLN A 110 46.93 -0.32 14.65
CA GLN A 110 48.17 -0.87 14.11
C GLN A 110 49.44 -0.17 14.64
N LYS A 111 49.31 0.81 15.53
CA LYS A 111 50.47 1.49 16.14
C LYS A 111 51.10 0.62 17.23
N GLU A 112 52.40 0.33 17.09
CA GLU A 112 53.14 -0.47 18.07
C GLU A 112 53.67 0.36 19.25
N SER A 113 54.06 1.61 19.01
CA SER A 113 54.49 2.55 20.04
C SER A 113 53.29 2.96 20.88
N SER A 114 53.38 2.82 22.21
CA SER A 114 52.31 3.25 23.12
C SER A 114 52.03 4.75 23.00
N LEU A 115 53.06 5.57 22.78
CA LEU A 115 52.89 7.02 22.62
C LEU A 115 52.06 7.31 21.37
N ASP A 116 52.50 6.81 20.21
CA ASP A 116 51.84 6.99 18.91
C ASP A 116 50.43 6.38 18.91
N PHE A 117 50.24 5.26 19.62
CA PHE A 117 48.95 4.60 19.76
C PHE A 117 47.95 5.52 20.48
N PHE A 118 48.31 6.03 21.67
CA PHE A 118 47.41 6.89 22.43
C PHE A 118 47.22 8.26 21.78
N GLU A 119 48.26 8.83 21.18
CA GLU A 119 48.16 10.08 20.42
C GLU A 119 47.21 9.94 19.22
N CYS A 120 47.38 8.89 18.41
CA CYS A 120 46.52 8.63 17.25
C CYS A 120 45.04 8.51 17.65
N TYR A 121 44.73 7.74 18.71
CA TYR A 121 43.36 7.60 19.18
C TYR A 121 42.80 8.91 19.74
N ASN A 122 43.61 9.70 20.44
CA ASN A 122 43.18 11.00 20.96
C ASN A 122 42.79 11.96 19.82
N GLU A 123 43.62 12.05 18.78
CA GLU A 123 43.34 12.88 17.60
C GLU A 123 42.15 12.37 16.79
N SER A 124 42.13 11.07 16.50
CA SER A 124 41.07 10.43 15.71
C SER A 124 39.72 10.52 16.42
N ALA A 125 39.69 10.33 17.74
CA ALA A 125 38.48 10.48 18.52
C ALA A 125 37.99 11.93 18.53
N GLY A 126 38.91 12.90 18.68
CA GLY A 126 38.59 14.32 18.55
C GLY A 126 37.94 14.67 17.21
N SER A 127 38.50 14.18 16.10
CA SER A 127 37.91 14.36 14.76
C SER A 127 36.57 13.64 14.61
N ALA A 128 36.43 12.44 15.18
CA ALA A 128 35.23 11.64 15.07
C ALA A 128 34.02 12.27 15.78
N VAL A 129 34.21 13.12 16.80
CA VAL A 129 33.10 13.79 17.49
C VAL A 129 32.28 14.64 16.52
N THR A 130 32.93 15.50 15.74
CA THR A 130 32.25 16.38 14.78
C THR A 130 31.55 15.57 13.70
N THR A 131 32.24 14.60 13.08
CA THR A 131 31.65 13.75 12.05
C THR A 131 30.50 12.90 12.59
N SER A 132 30.58 12.41 13.84
CA SER A 132 29.50 11.66 14.47
C SER A 132 28.26 12.53 14.71
N TYR A 133 28.47 13.80 15.06
CA TYR A 133 27.38 14.76 15.23
C TYR A 133 26.68 15.07 13.89
N ASP A 134 27.45 15.20 12.81
CA ASP A 134 26.90 15.37 11.46
C ASP A 134 26.08 14.16 11.02
N ILE A 135 26.62 12.94 11.22
CA ILE A 135 25.91 11.69 10.96
C ILE A 135 24.60 11.64 11.75
N GLN A 136 24.63 11.94 13.05
CA GLN A 136 23.45 11.93 13.91
C GLN A 136 22.38 12.90 13.39
N THR A 137 22.80 14.12 13.07
CA THR A 137 21.90 15.19 12.61
C THR A 137 21.25 14.83 11.28
N LEU A 138 22.06 14.43 10.29
CA LEU A 138 21.56 14.01 8.99
C LEU A 138 20.62 12.81 9.10
N SER A 139 21.04 11.78 9.85
CA SER A 139 20.26 10.55 10.04
C SER A 139 18.93 10.84 10.72
N LYS A 140 18.91 11.67 11.77
CA LYS A 140 17.67 12.05 12.45
C LYS A 140 16.72 12.77 11.51
N ASN A 141 17.21 13.78 10.79
CA ASN A 141 16.39 14.57 9.88
C ASN A 141 15.81 13.71 8.75
N ARG A 142 16.63 12.84 8.15
CA ARG A 142 16.17 11.94 7.07
C ARG A 142 15.28 10.82 7.57
N TRP A 143 15.52 10.29 8.77
CA TRP A 143 14.61 9.33 9.38
C TRP A 143 13.22 9.93 9.59
N GLN A 144 13.13 11.15 10.14
CA GLN A 144 11.85 11.84 10.32
C GLN A 144 11.14 12.07 8.98
N TYR A 145 11.89 12.51 7.97
CA TYR A 145 11.38 12.70 6.62
C TYR A 145 10.82 11.42 5.99
N VAL A 146 11.62 10.35 5.95
CA VAL A 146 11.22 9.05 5.36
C VAL A 146 10.03 8.48 6.11
N ASN A 147 10.06 8.48 7.44
CA ASN A 147 8.96 7.98 8.26
C ASN A 147 7.65 8.72 7.96
N SER A 148 7.70 10.05 7.86
CA SER A 148 6.52 10.85 7.51
C SER A 148 6.01 10.54 6.10
N ARG A 149 6.90 10.48 5.11
CA ARG A 149 6.54 10.14 3.71
C ARG A 149 5.90 8.76 3.61
N TYR A 150 6.45 7.77 4.31
CA TYR A 150 5.89 6.41 4.34
C TYR A 150 4.49 6.37 4.95
N GLN A 151 4.25 7.11 6.03
CA GLN A 151 2.91 7.21 6.62
C GLN A 151 1.90 7.83 5.63
N VAL A 152 2.30 8.87 4.90
CA VAL A 152 1.46 9.48 3.86
C VAL A 152 1.17 8.50 2.72
N ILE A 153 2.19 7.77 2.23
CA ILE A 153 2.03 6.77 1.17
C ILE A 153 1.05 5.66 1.62
N ALA A 154 1.23 5.13 2.84
CA ALA A 154 0.35 4.11 3.38
C ALA A 154 -1.10 4.58 3.50
N TYR A 155 -1.30 5.82 3.99
CA TYR A 155 -2.63 6.43 4.06
C TYR A 155 -3.26 6.60 2.67
N GLN A 156 -2.50 7.08 1.69
CA GLN A 156 -2.99 7.26 0.31
C GLN A 156 -3.34 5.93 -0.34
N GLN A 157 -2.51 4.90 -0.15
CA GLN A 157 -2.79 3.55 -0.63
C GLN A 157 -4.10 3.04 -0.05
N GLN A 158 -4.27 3.14 1.27
CA GLN A 158 -5.48 2.69 1.95
C GLN A 158 -6.72 3.42 1.43
N ASN A 159 -6.68 4.75 1.38
CA ASN A 159 -7.79 5.55 0.88
C ASN A 159 -8.15 5.20 -0.58
N CYS A 160 -7.14 4.96 -1.42
CA CYS A 160 -7.33 4.51 -2.80
C CYS A 160 -8.04 3.15 -2.84
N THR A 161 -7.52 2.16 -2.11
CA THR A 161 -8.10 0.81 -2.10
C THR A 161 -9.52 0.77 -1.52
N ASP A 162 -9.78 1.56 -0.49
CA ASP A 162 -11.11 1.67 0.14
C ASP A 162 -12.12 2.31 -0.81
N THR A 163 -11.69 3.32 -1.57
CA THR A 163 -12.53 3.98 -2.60
C THR A 163 -12.88 3.01 -3.73
N CYS A 164 -11.90 2.24 -4.23
CA CYS A 164 -12.14 1.24 -5.27
C CYS A 164 -13.07 0.13 -4.78
N ALA A 165 -12.88 -0.32 -3.54
CA ALA A 165 -13.72 -1.30 -2.88
C ALA A 165 -15.17 -0.83 -2.75
N ASP A 166 -15.39 0.38 -2.25
CA ASP A 166 -16.72 0.97 -2.11
C ASP A 166 -17.43 1.09 -3.47
N ALA A 167 -16.72 1.55 -4.50
CA ALA A 167 -17.24 1.61 -5.86
C ALA A 167 -17.67 0.23 -6.37
N TYR A 168 -16.83 -0.79 -6.19
CA TYR A 168 -17.12 -2.16 -6.59
C TYR A 168 -18.33 -2.74 -5.85
N VAL A 169 -18.43 -2.54 -4.53
CA VAL A 169 -19.57 -3.00 -3.73
C VAL A 169 -20.86 -2.34 -4.21
N LYS A 170 -20.86 -1.02 -4.44
CA LYS A 170 -22.04 -0.29 -4.93
C LYS A 170 -22.47 -0.78 -6.31
N GLU A 171 -21.52 -0.90 -7.24
CA GLU A 171 -21.75 -1.34 -8.61
C GLU A 171 -22.30 -2.77 -8.67
N THR A 172 -21.65 -3.72 -7.99
CA THR A 172 -22.11 -5.12 -7.95
C THR A 172 -23.41 -5.30 -7.20
N THR A 173 -23.64 -4.58 -6.10
CA THR A 173 -24.94 -4.61 -5.40
C THR A 173 -26.07 -4.19 -6.32
N ALA A 174 -25.87 -3.12 -7.11
CA ALA A 174 -26.87 -2.68 -8.08
C ALA A 174 -27.08 -3.70 -9.20
N LEU A 175 -26.01 -4.31 -9.71
CA LEU A 175 -26.08 -5.37 -10.72
C LEU A 175 -26.80 -6.64 -10.22
N TYR A 176 -26.51 -7.08 -9.00
CA TYR A 176 -27.21 -8.22 -8.39
C TYR A 176 -28.69 -7.91 -8.12
N ALA A 177 -29.03 -6.70 -7.68
CA ALA A 177 -30.42 -6.29 -7.52
C ALA A 177 -31.17 -6.26 -8.86
N ALA A 178 -30.52 -5.79 -9.92
CA ALA A 178 -31.06 -5.78 -11.28
C ALA A 178 -31.26 -7.21 -11.85
N LEU A 179 -30.32 -8.11 -11.57
CA LEU A 179 -30.43 -9.53 -11.91
C LEU A 179 -31.59 -10.19 -11.15
N ASP A 180 -31.68 -10.01 -9.83
CA ASP A 180 -32.77 -10.53 -9.00
C ASP A 180 -34.15 -10.03 -9.51
N ALA A 181 -34.25 -8.74 -9.88
CA ALA A 181 -35.47 -8.16 -10.44
C ALA A 181 -35.87 -8.78 -11.79
N CYS A 182 -34.89 -9.02 -12.67
CA CYS A 182 -35.10 -9.66 -13.96
C CYS A 182 -35.59 -11.11 -13.79
N LEU A 183 -34.97 -11.86 -12.86
CA LEU A 183 -35.35 -13.24 -12.52
C LEU A 183 -36.75 -13.32 -11.91
N ALA A 184 -37.20 -12.29 -11.18
CA ALA A 184 -38.55 -12.19 -10.63
C ALA A 184 -39.64 -11.90 -11.68
N GLY A 185 -39.28 -11.78 -12.97
CA GLY A 185 -40.22 -11.47 -14.05
C GLY A 185 -40.28 -9.98 -14.43
N GLY A 186 -39.44 -9.14 -13.83
CA GLY A 186 -39.23 -7.76 -14.23
C GLY A 186 -38.61 -7.61 -15.63
N GLY A 187 -38.64 -6.40 -16.17
CA GLY A 187 -37.89 -6.05 -17.38
C GLY A 187 -36.39 -5.91 -17.13
N PHE A 188 -35.61 -5.74 -18.19
CA PHE A 188 -34.19 -5.37 -18.07
C PHE A 188 -34.10 -3.96 -17.49
N VAL A 189 -33.48 -3.84 -16.33
CA VAL A 189 -33.23 -2.56 -15.67
C VAL A 189 -31.74 -2.29 -15.75
N THR A 190 -31.35 -1.29 -16.52
CA THR A 190 -29.98 -0.77 -16.43
C THR A 190 -29.79 -0.16 -15.04
N PRO A 191 -28.75 -0.54 -14.29
CA PRO A 191 -28.43 0.14 -13.05
C PRO A 191 -28.21 1.63 -13.34
N SER A 192 -28.97 2.52 -12.69
CA SER A 192 -28.69 3.95 -12.79
C SER A 192 -27.32 4.23 -12.17
N THR A 193 -26.38 4.73 -12.97
CA THR A 193 -25.18 5.40 -12.47
C THR A 193 -25.62 6.65 -11.71
N THR A 194 -25.66 6.57 -10.38
CA THR A 194 -25.75 7.77 -9.54
C THR A 194 -24.55 8.66 -9.87
N SER A 195 -24.82 9.77 -10.57
CA SER A 195 -23.86 10.82 -10.81
C SER A 195 -23.31 11.35 -9.48
N ALA A 196 -21.99 11.38 -9.35
CA ALA A 196 -21.27 11.99 -8.24
C ALA A 196 -21.76 13.44 -7.99
N PRO A 197 -21.76 13.93 -6.74
CA PRO A 197 -22.03 15.33 -6.48
C PRO A 197 -20.99 16.21 -7.18
N GLU A 198 -21.47 17.25 -7.85
CA GLU A 198 -20.69 18.32 -8.45
C GLU A 198 -19.66 18.89 -7.44
N PRO A 199 -18.39 19.11 -7.85
CA PRO A 199 -17.40 19.70 -6.96
C PRO A 199 -17.80 21.14 -6.67
N SER A 200 -18.22 21.41 -5.44
CA SER A 200 -18.38 22.77 -4.94
C SER A 200 -17.00 23.45 -4.91
N ARG A 201 -16.89 24.48 -5.74
CA ARG A 201 -15.75 25.39 -5.87
C ARG A 201 -15.30 25.88 -4.48
N PRO A 202 -14.04 25.69 -4.06
CA PRO A 202 -13.56 26.29 -2.82
C PRO A 202 -13.56 27.81 -2.97
N ALA A 203 -14.15 28.49 -1.98
CA ALA A 203 -14.06 29.94 -1.83
C ALA A 203 -12.58 30.33 -1.73
N GLY A 204 -12.18 31.31 -2.54
CA GLY A 204 -10.82 31.82 -2.60
C GLY A 204 -10.37 32.31 -1.22
N ILE A 205 -9.17 31.91 -0.83
CA ILE A 205 -8.46 32.46 0.31
C ILE A 205 -7.75 33.71 -0.21
N HIS A 206 -8.22 34.88 0.19
CA HIS A 206 -7.49 36.13 -0.03
C HIS A 206 -6.26 36.14 0.88
N TYR A 207 -5.10 36.48 0.28
CA TYR A 207 -3.85 36.81 0.94
C TYR A 207 -4.01 37.95 1.95
#